data_AF-A0A960ZVS9-F1
#
_entry.id   AF-A0A960ZVS9-F1
#
_cell.length_a   1.000
_cell.length_b   1.000
_cell.length_c   1.000
_cell.angle_alpha   90.00
_cell.angle_beta   90.00
_cell.angle_gamma   90.00
#
_symmetry.space_group_name_H-M   'P 1'
#
loop_
_entity.id
_entity.type
_entity.pdbx_description
1 polymer ?
#
loop_
_entity_poly.entity_id
_entity_poly.type
_entity_poly.pdbx_seq_one_letter_code
_entity_poly.pdbx_strand_id
1 'polypeptide(L)'
;QGPPFGNAVVDSVTTVPAGSPANVGTWFDGTDVHFSFELPQGDPGEQGPGGEVSQGDLENAINLLTSNYTNGVTNLGLSPSDPPTQNDVQQIVDKLDELINALRR
;
A
#
# COMPACT_ATOMS: atom_id res chain seq x y z
N GLN A 1 -26.14 64.40 -2.31
CA GLN A 1 -25.45 63.11 -2.49
C GLN A 1 -24.18 63.18 -1.65
N GLY A 2 -23.95 62.21 -0.76
CA GLY A 2 -22.72 62.16 0.06
C GLY A 2 -21.48 61.91 -0.80
N PRO A 3 -20.26 62.05 -0.26
CA PRO A 3 -19.04 61.84 -1.04
C PRO A 3 -19.03 60.44 -1.67
N PRO A 4 -18.61 60.30 -2.95
CA PRO A 4 -18.43 58.99 -3.55
C PRO A 4 -17.37 58.24 -2.74
N PHE A 5 -17.66 57.01 -2.29
CA PHE A 5 -16.64 56.14 -1.70
C PHE A 5 -15.53 55.95 -2.74
N GLY A 6 -14.29 56.28 -2.38
CA GLY A 6 -13.19 56.35 -3.32
C GLY A 6 -12.77 54.97 -3.82
N ASN A 7 -12.72 53.99 -2.91
CA ASN A 7 -12.37 52.61 -3.21
C ASN A 7 -13.10 51.61 -2.30
N ALA A 8 -12.99 50.33 -2.64
CA ALA A 8 -13.39 49.21 -1.80
C ALA A 8 -12.16 48.36 -1.50
N VAL A 9 -11.96 48.01 -0.24
CA VAL A 9 -10.79 47.27 0.25
C VAL A 9 -11.25 45.99 0.95
N VAL A 10 -10.54 44.89 0.71
CA VAL A 10 -10.72 43.64 1.45
C VAL A 10 -9.65 43.57 2.53
N ASP A 11 -10.07 43.72 3.78
CA ASP A 11 -9.17 43.69 4.93
C ASP A 11 -8.77 42.26 5.28
N SER A 12 -9.73 41.33 5.24
CA SER A 12 -9.51 39.95 5.63
C SER A 12 -10.41 38.96 4.90
N VAL A 13 -9.87 37.75 4.71
CA VAL A 13 -10.61 36.56 4.28
C VAL A 13 -10.21 35.43 5.22
N THR A 14 -11.16 34.95 6.00
CA THR A 14 -10.95 33.83 6.93
C THR A 14 -11.75 32.63 6.46
N THR A 15 -11.12 31.46 6.50
CA THR A 15 -11.80 30.21 6.20
C THR A 15 -12.42 29.64 7.48
N VAL A 16 -13.74 29.41 7.45
CA VAL A 16 -14.50 28.81 8.55
C VAL A 16 -14.83 27.33 8.26
N PRO A 17 -15.13 26.49 9.27
CA PRO A 17 -15.42 25.08 9.05
C PRO A 17 -16.53 24.85 8.01
N ALA A 18 -16.45 23.75 7.26
CA ALA A 18 -17.47 23.34 6.29
C ALA A 18 -18.86 23.28 6.94
N GLY A 19 -19.89 23.72 6.20
CA GLY A 19 -21.26 23.82 6.69
C GLY A 19 -21.58 25.03 7.56
N SER A 20 -20.58 25.84 7.94
CA SER A 20 -20.83 27.14 8.56
C SER A 20 -21.46 28.11 7.54
N PRO A 21 -22.30 29.07 7.95
CA PRO A 21 -22.78 30.12 7.06
C PRO A 21 -21.62 31.00 6.58
N ALA A 22 -21.66 31.45 5.33
CA ALA A 22 -20.79 32.52 4.88
C ALA A 22 -21.22 33.86 5.51
N ASN A 23 -20.25 34.71 5.87
CA ASN A 23 -20.52 36.03 6.41
C ASN A 23 -19.69 37.12 5.70
N VAL A 24 -20.26 38.32 5.64
CA VAL A 24 -19.55 39.52 5.22
C VAL A 24 -19.81 40.64 6.22
N GLY A 25 -18.72 41.19 6.78
CA GLY A 25 -18.75 42.41 7.58
C GLY A 25 -18.32 43.59 6.72
N THR A 26 -19.02 44.72 6.85
CA THR A 26 -18.66 45.96 6.16
C THR A 26 -18.61 47.14 7.12
N TRP A 27 -17.65 48.03 6.90
CA TRP A 27 -17.57 49.31 7.59
C TRP A 27 -16.97 50.39 6.68
N PHE A 28 -17.18 51.65 7.04
CA PHE A 28 -16.69 52.81 6.28
C PHE A 28 -15.82 53.67 7.17
N ASP A 29 -14.61 53.97 6.72
CA ASP A 29 -13.60 54.69 7.51
C ASP A 29 -13.58 56.21 7.27
N GLY A 30 -14.43 56.68 6.35
CA GLY A 30 -14.45 58.07 5.88
C GLY A 30 -13.86 58.26 4.49
N THR A 31 -13.14 57.25 3.95
CA THR A 31 -12.47 57.26 2.65
C THR A 31 -12.86 56.04 1.81
N ASP A 32 -12.69 54.83 2.36
CA ASP A 32 -12.89 53.56 1.68
C ASP A 32 -13.94 52.69 2.39
N VAL A 33 -14.59 51.82 1.61
CA VAL A 33 -15.48 50.78 2.17
C VAL A 33 -14.67 49.52 2.38
N HIS A 34 -14.65 49.06 3.62
CA HIS A 34 -13.87 47.91 4.05
C HIS A 34 -14.75 46.67 4.16
N PHE A 35 -14.23 45.54 3.68
CA PHE A 35 -14.87 44.23 3.72
C PHE A 35 -14.02 43.23 4.51
N SER A 36 -14.69 42.40 5.30
CA SER A 36 -14.12 41.20 5.89
C SER A 36 -15.01 40.00 5.58
N PHE A 37 -14.41 38.92 5.07
CA PHE A 37 -15.15 37.73 4.66
C PHE A 37 -14.85 36.54 5.55
N GLU A 38 -15.91 35.79 5.89
CA GLU A 38 -15.83 34.45 6.44
C GLU A 38 -16.39 33.48 5.40
N LEU A 39 -15.51 32.67 4.81
CA LEU A 39 -15.85 31.74 3.73
C LEU A 39 -15.75 30.30 4.24
N PRO A 40 -16.81 29.48 4.11
CA PRO A 40 -16.75 28.08 4.51
C PRO A 40 -15.72 27.29 3.70
N GLN A 41 -15.10 26.29 4.33
CA GLN A 41 -14.31 25.28 3.63
C GLN A 41 -15.16 24.59 2.54
N GLY A 42 -14.53 24.27 1.42
CA GLY A 42 -15.15 23.42 0.39
C GLY A 42 -15.28 21.98 0.86
N ASP A 43 -16.00 21.18 0.07
CA ASP A 43 -16.14 19.75 0.33
C ASP A 43 -14.77 19.04 0.26
N PRO A 44 -14.55 17.99 1.08
CA PRO A 44 -13.37 17.14 0.96
C PRO A 44 -13.24 16.60 -0.46
N GLY A 45 -12.00 16.46 -0.94
CA GLY A 45 -11.74 15.78 -2.21
C GLY A 45 -12.12 14.31 -2.17
N GLU A 46 -12.37 13.73 -3.34
CA GLU A 46 -12.61 12.28 -3.50
C GLU A 46 -11.44 11.46 -2.93
N GLN A 47 -11.76 10.31 -2.33
CA GLN A 47 -10.74 9.36 -1.90
C GLN A 47 -9.94 8.88 -3.11
N GLY A 48 -8.62 8.83 -2.98
CA GLY A 48 -7.75 8.26 -4.02
C GLY A 48 -8.07 6.77 -4.29
N PRO A 49 -7.65 6.24 -5.45
CA PRO A 49 -7.85 4.82 -5.75
C PRO A 49 -7.16 3.93 -4.71
N GLY A 50 -7.76 2.77 -4.42
CA GLY A 50 -7.14 1.76 -3.57
C GLY A 50 -5.87 1.20 -4.19
N GLY A 51 -4.92 0.75 -3.37
CA GLY A 51 -3.76 0.03 -3.85
C GLY A 51 -4.16 -1.38 -4.29
N GLU A 52 -4.08 -1.65 -5.59
CA GLU A 52 -4.31 -2.99 -6.15
C GLU A 52 -2.98 -3.73 -6.27
N VAL A 53 -2.94 -4.98 -5.80
CA VAL A 53 -1.85 -5.91 -6.10
C VAL A 53 -2.20 -6.57 -7.42
N SER A 54 -1.35 -6.45 -8.44
CA SER A 54 -1.61 -7.10 -9.72
C SER A 54 -1.44 -8.62 -9.60
N GLN A 55 -2.10 -9.38 -10.48
CA GLN A 55 -1.88 -10.82 -10.57
C GLN A 55 -0.40 -11.15 -10.82
N GLY A 56 0.31 -10.33 -11.60
CA GLY A 56 1.75 -10.49 -11.83
C GLY A 56 2.60 -10.27 -10.56
N ASP A 57 2.25 -9.30 -9.72
CA ASP A 57 2.93 -9.08 -8.44
C ASP A 57 2.74 -10.27 -7.49
N LEU A 58 1.54 -10.84 -7.48
CA LEU A 58 1.24 -12.04 -6.72
C LEU A 58 2.02 -13.26 -7.25
N GLU A 59 2.05 -13.46 -8.57
CA GLU A 59 2.80 -14.55 -9.20
C GLU A 59 4.30 -14.44 -8.90
N ASN A 60 4.87 -13.25 -8.96
CA ASN A 60 6.28 -13.00 -8.62
C ASN A 60 6.56 -13.32 -7.14
N ALA A 61 5.70 -12.90 -6.23
CA ALA A 61 5.85 -13.20 -4.80
C ALA A 61 5.78 -14.72 -4.53
N ILE A 62 4.85 -15.43 -5.17
CA ILE A 62 4.70 -16.89 -5.03
C ILE A 62 5.91 -17.63 -5.60
N ASN A 63 6.39 -17.22 -6.78
CA ASN A 63 7.55 -17.85 -7.41
C ASN A 63 8.81 -17.68 -6.56
N LEU A 64 9.01 -16.53 -5.92
CA LEU A 64 10.10 -16.30 -4.97
C LEU A 64 10.02 -17.20 -3.73
N LEU A 65 8.80 -17.55 -3.28
CA LEU A 65 8.58 -18.38 -2.09
C LEU A 65 8.63 -19.89 -2.36
N THR A 66 8.29 -20.37 -3.56
CA THR A 66 8.15 -21.81 -3.84
C THR A 66 9.35 -22.42 -4.55
N SER A 67 10.03 -21.65 -5.41
CA SER A 67 11.17 -22.16 -6.20
C SER A 67 12.50 -22.17 -5.43
N ASN A 68 12.64 -21.35 -4.38
CA ASN A 68 13.91 -21.21 -3.64
C ASN A 68 14.10 -22.20 -2.48
N TYR A 69 13.08 -22.99 -2.12
CA TYR A 69 13.11 -23.81 -0.88
C TYR A 69 12.77 -25.29 -1.06
N THR A 70 12.51 -25.77 -2.28
CA THR A 70 12.22 -27.19 -2.52
C THR A 70 13.28 -27.82 -3.40
N ASN A 71 14.08 -28.71 -2.82
CA ASN A 71 15.00 -29.54 -3.57
C ASN A 71 14.24 -30.70 -4.22
N GLY A 72 14.39 -30.86 -5.54
CA GLY A 72 13.80 -31.98 -6.27
C GLY A 72 14.44 -33.30 -5.84
N VAL A 73 13.65 -34.20 -5.24
CA VAL A 73 14.06 -35.56 -4.88
C VAL A 73 13.39 -36.58 -5.79
N THR A 74 14.14 -37.57 -6.26
CA THR A 74 13.65 -38.63 -7.17
C THR A 74 13.09 -39.82 -6.38
N ASN A 75 12.24 -40.62 -7.02
CA ASN A 75 11.70 -41.85 -6.45
C ASN A 75 12.81 -42.87 -6.09
N LEU A 76 12.60 -43.59 -4.99
CA LEU A 76 13.52 -44.62 -4.51
C LEU A 76 13.50 -45.86 -5.43
N GLY A 77 14.61 -46.13 -6.11
CA GLY A 77 14.77 -47.28 -7.02
C GLY A 77 15.38 -48.53 -6.38
N LEU A 78 15.03 -48.85 -5.14
CA LEU A 78 15.55 -50.02 -4.41
C LEU A 78 14.59 -51.21 -4.47
N SER A 79 15.14 -52.42 -4.62
CA SER A 79 14.40 -53.68 -4.55
C SER A 79 15.16 -54.68 -3.65
N PRO A 80 15.02 -54.59 -2.32
CA PRO A 80 15.69 -55.48 -1.38
C PRO A 80 15.29 -56.95 -1.58
N SER A 81 16.21 -57.86 -1.27
CA SER A 81 15.93 -59.30 -1.23
C SER A 81 15.21 -59.72 0.07
N ASP A 82 14.62 -60.92 0.07
CA ASP A 82 13.96 -61.53 1.25
C ASP A 82 14.55 -62.91 1.58
N PRO A 83 15.26 -63.10 2.72
CA PRO A 83 15.54 -62.08 3.74
C PRO A 83 16.58 -61.05 3.24
N PRO A 84 16.54 -59.79 3.75
CA PRO A 84 17.46 -58.75 3.33
C PRO A 84 18.93 -59.13 3.49
N THR A 85 19.72 -58.89 2.46
CA THR A 85 21.17 -59.10 2.52
C THR A 85 21.88 -57.89 3.12
N GLN A 86 23.13 -58.08 3.56
CA GLN A 86 23.98 -56.97 3.99
C GLN A 86 24.18 -55.92 2.88
N ASN A 87 24.18 -56.35 1.61
CA ASN A 87 24.29 -55.46 0.46
C ASN A 87 23.05 -54.58 0.27
N ASP A 88 21.84 -55.12 0.50
CA ASP A 88 20.61 -54.34 0.42
C ASP A 88 20.57 -53.24 1.49
N VAL A 89 21.02 -53.57 2.70
CA VAL A 89 21.12 -52.61 3.81
C VAL A 89 22.13 -51.52 3.47
N GLN A 90 23.27 -51.85 2.86
CA GLN A 90 24.26 -50.85 2.45
C GLN A 90 23.69 -49.90 1.38
N GLN A 91 22.98 -50.42 0.38
CA GLN A 91 22.35 -49.60 -0.65
C GLN A 91 21.29 -48.65 -0.07
N ILE A 92 20.55 -49.06 0.96
CA ILE A 92 19.61 -48.18 1.67
C ILE A 92 20.36 -47.03 2.34
N VAL A 93 21.46 -47.31 3.05
CA VAL A 93 22.28 -46.29 3.72
C VAL A 93 22.82 -45.28 2.69
N ASP A 94 23.37 -45.76 1.57
CA ASP A 94 23.89 -44.89 0.52
C ASP A 94 22.79 -43.99 -0.09
N LYS A 95 21.58 -44.52 -0.26
CA LYS A 95 20.42 -43.74 -0.75
C LYS A 95 19.91 -42.73 0.28
N LEU A 96 20.01 -43.03 1.57
CA LEU A 96 19.69 -42.07 2.64
C LEU A 96 20.69 -40.92 2.66
N ASP A 97 21.98 -41.20 2.46
CA ASP A 97 23.00 -40.15 2.35
C ASP A 97 22.81 -39.29 1.10
N GLU A 98 22.47 -39.90 -0.04
CA GLU A 98 22.09 -39.18 -1.27
C GLU A 98 20.89 -38.25 -1.03
N LEU A 99 19.84 -38.74 -0.35
CA LEU A 99 18.65 -37.95 0.00
C LEU A 99 19.01 -36.78 0.94
N ILE A 100 19.78 -37.04 2.00
CA ILE A 100 20.19 -36.01 2.96
C ILE A 100 20.97 -34.90 2.26
N ASN A 101 21.86 -35.25 1.33
CA ASN A 101 22.62 -34.28 0.56
C ASN A 101 21.75 -33.52 -0.44
N ALA A 102 20.78 -34.19 -1.09
CA ALA A 102 19.83 -33.55 -1.99
C ALA A 102 18.94 -32.54 -1.24
N LEU A 103 18.53 -32.83 -0.01
CA LEU A 103 17.67 -31.94 0.78
C LEU A 103 18.42 -30.75 1.43
N ARG A 104 19.73 -30.86 1.64
CA ARG A 104 20.55 -29.81 2.30
C ARG A 104 21.04 -28.70 1.36
N ARG A 105 20.92 -28.88 0.05
CA ARG A 105 21.43 -27.94 -0.95
C ARG A 105 20.50 -26.74 -1.16
#